data_AF-A0A357A8B5-F1
#
_entry.id   AF-A0A357A8B5-F1
#
_cell.length_a   1.000
_cell.length_b   1.000
_cell.length_c   1.000
_cell.angle_alpha   90.00
_cell.angle_beta   90.00
_cell.angle_gamma   90.00
#
_symmetry.space_group_name_H-M   'P 1'
#
loop_
_entity.id
_entity.type
_entity.pdbx_description
1 polymer ?
#
loop_
_entity_poly.entity_id
_entity_poly.type
_entity_poly.pdbx_seq_one_letter_code
_entity_poly.pdbx_strand_id
1 'polypeptide(L)'
;MDAATLWQRYQDWLYTHDSLGFYLDISRMRFDDRLVAQIQPKLDKAFAEMAKLESGAIANPDEGRMVGHYWLRNPDLAPNPQLKAEINETLEAIHRFTQDIHSGAIKPPNAPQFTDILSIGIGGSALGPQFVAQALASSSPQLHIHFIDNTDPTGIDRTLGQLKDKLNTTLVIIISKSGGTPETRNGMIEAKAAYEAANLPHSPHFIAITGHESKLEQLAKSEHWLATFPMHDWVGGRTSELS
;
A
#
# COMPACT_ATOMS: atom_id res chain seq x y z
N MET A 1 25.94 35.36 9.14
CA MET A 1 25.42 35.74 7.81
C MET A 1 24.43 36.86 8.03
N ASP A 2 24.59 37.98 7.34
CA ASP A 2 23.58 39.03 7.34
C ASP A 2 22.35 38.61 6.51
N ALA A 3 21.30 39.45 6.49
CA ALA A 3 20.07 39.15 5.77
C ALA A 3 20.29 38.95 4.26
N ALA A 4 21.20 39.72 3.65
CA ALA A 4 21.53 39.61 2.23
C ALA A 4 22.22 38.26 1.92
N THR A 5 23.18 37.85 2.75
CA THR A 5 23.86 36.55 2.64
C THR A 5 22.89 35.38 2.84
N LEU A 6 21.96 35.50 3.79
CA LEU A 6 20.92 34.48 4.01
C LEU A 6 19.94 34.39 2.84
N TRP A 7 19.57 35.52 2.24
CA TRP A 7 18.71 35.56 1.06
C TRP A 7 19.39 34.92 -0.15
N GLN A 8 20.65 35.27 -0.41
CA GLN A 8 21.40 34.64 -1.50
C GLN A 8 21.51 33.13 -1.29
N ARG A 9 21.86 32.70 -0.07
CA ARG A 9 21.92 31.27 0.27
C ARG A 9 20.58 30.56 0.07
N TYR A 10 19.46 31.21 0.37
CA TYR A 10 18.14 30.67 0.05
C TYR A 10 17.96 30.48 -1.45
N GLN A 11 18.30 31.48 -2.27
CA GLN A 11 18.20 31.38 -3.73
C GLN A 11 19.08 30.28 -4.32
N ASP A 12 20.30 30.10 -3.78
CA ASP A 12 21.25 29.09 -4.27
C ASP A 12 20.83 27.64 -3.93
N TRP A 13 20.11 27.46 -2.81
CA TRP A 13 19.81 26.14 -2.24
C TRP A 13 18.32 25.81 -2.16
N LEU A 14 17.47 26.66 -2.75
CA LEU A 14 16.07 26.34 -3.00
C LEU A 14 15.98 25.49 -4.26
N TYR A 15 15.58 24.23 -4.09
CA TYR A 15 15.15 23.41 -5.21
C TYR A 15 13.66 23.59 -5.45
N THR A 16 13.25 23.85 -6.69
CA THR A 16 11.83 23.84 -7.10
C THR A 16 11.62 22.81 -8.20
N HIS A 17 10.50 22.08 -8.12
CA HIS A 17 10.01 21.20 -9.15
C HIS A 17 8.64 21.69 -9.62
N ASP A 18 8.64 22.61 -10.59
CA ASP A 18 7.45 23.39 -10.98
C ASP A 18 6.26 22.51 -11.36
N SER A 19 6.46 21.42 -12.10
CA SER A 19 5.37 20.53 -12.51
C SER A 19 4.69 19.80 -11.35
N LEU A 20 5.38 19.63 -10.21
CA LEU A 20 4.84 19.01 -9.00
C LEU A 20 4.38 20.06 -7.97
N GLY A 21 4.66 21.34 -8.21
CA GLY A 21 4.46 22.40 -7.22
C GLY A 21 5.27 22.17 -5.93
N PHE A 22 6.38 21.42 -6.01
CA PHE A 22 7.19 21.03 -4.87
C PHE A 22 8.40 21.94 -4.73
N TYR A 23 8.74 22.32 -3.51
CA TYR A 23 9.99 23.01 -3.20
C TYR A 23 10.67 22.38 -1.99
N LEU A 24 12.00 22.34 -2.03
CA LEU A 24 12.85 21.89 -0.94
C LEU A 24 13.88 22.98 -0.64
N ASP A 25 13.74 23.60 0.53
CA ASP A 25 14.69 24.59 1.05
C ASP A 25 15.62 23.94 2.08
N ILE A 26 16.88 23.75 1.70
CA ILE A 26 17.92 23.27 2.63
C ILE A 26 18.81 24.40 3.16
N SER A 27 18.57 25.67 2.79
CA SER A 27 19.44 26.81 3.13
C SER A 27 19.65 27.01 4.63
N ARG A 28 18.71 26.52 5.46
CA ARG A 28 18.76 26.60 6.93
C ARG A 28 19.46 25.42 7.60
N MET A 29 19.91 24.43 6.85
CA MET A 29 20.72 23.33 7.35
C MET A 29 22.18 23.76 7.56
N ARG A 30 22.87 23.10 8.51
CA ARG A 30 24.28 23.35 8.82
C ARG A 30 25.20 22.61 7.85
N PHE A 31 25.54 23.25 6.75
CA PHE A 31 26.56 22.79 5.81
C PHE A 31 27.21 23.98 5.09
N ASP A 32 28.39 23.76 4.54
CA ASP A 32 29.11 24.68 3.67
C ASP A 32 29.57 23.95 2.39
N ASP A 33 30.14 24.70 1.44
CA ASP A 33 30.60 24.14 0.17
C ASP A 33 31.72 23.10 0.37
N ARG A 34 32.46 23.19 1.47
CA ARG A 34 33.49 22.21 1.83
C ARG A 34 32.86 20.87 2.15
N LEU A 35 31.80 20.85 2.96
CA LEU A 35 31.07 19.62 3.27
C LEU A 35 30.46 19.02 1.99
N VAL A 36 29.86 19.84 1.13
CA VAL A 36 29.28 19.39 -0.15
C VAL A 36 30.34 18.71 -1.00
N ALA A 37 31.50 19.35 -1.20
CA ALA A 37 32.62 18.76 -1.94
C ALA A 37 33.13 17.46 -1.31
N GLN A 38 33.18 17.37 0.03
CA GLN A 38 33.60 16.17 0.74
C GLN A 38 32.63 15.00 0.58
N ILE A 39 31.32 15.25 0.49
CA ILE A 39 30.32 14.19 0.33
C ILE A 39 30.04 13.83 -1.13
N GLN A 40 30.48 14.63 -2.10
CA GLN A 40 30.24 14.39 -3.53
C GLN A 40 30.59 12.95 -3.97
N PRO A 41 31.74 12.37 -3.63
CA PRO A 41 32.05 10.99 -4.04
C PRO A 41 31.10 9.94 -3.44
N LYS A 42 30.54 10.21 -2.25
CA LYS A 42 29.54 9.33 -1.62
C LYS A 42 28.18 9.45 -2.33
N LEU A 43 27.81 10.65 -2.76
CA LEU A 43 26.61 10.88 -3.56
C LEU A 43 26.72 10.19 -4.92
N ASP A 44 27.85 10.35 -5.62
CA ASP A 44 28.11 9.70 -6.90
C ASP A 44 28.00 8.18 -6.78
N LYS A 45 28.59 7.61 -5.72
CA LYS A 45 28.45 6.19 -5.39
C LYS A 45 26.99 5.80 -5.14
N ALA A 46 26.25 6.57 -4.34
CA ALA A 46 24.85 6.29 -4.02
C ALA A 46 23.97 6.29 -5.28
N PHE A 47 24.17 7.24 -6.20
CA PHE A 47 23.44 7.27 -7.48
C PHE A 47 23.79 6.08 -8.37
N ALA A 48 25.07 5.68 -8.43
CA ALA A 48 25.47 4.49 -9.17
C ALA A 48 24.90 3.19 -8.56
N GLU A 49 24.80 3.09 -7.24
CA GLU A 49 24.16 1.97 -6.55
C GLU A 49 22.63 1.97 -6.74
N MET A 50 22.00 3.14 -6.75
CA MET A 50 20.58 3.30 -7.06
C MET A 50 20.25 2.85 -8.48
N ALA A 51 21.06 3.22 -9.48
CA ALA A 51 20.88 2.76 -10.85
C ALA A 51 20.99 1.23 -10.98
N LYS A 52 21.92 0.60 -10.23
CA LYS A 52 22.03 -0.87 -10.18
C LYS A 52 20.79 -1.50 -9.54
N LEU A 53 20.33 -0.95 -8.42
CA LEU A 53 19.11 -1.37 -7.75
C LEU A 53 17.93 -1.28 -8.73
N GLU A 54 17.76 -0.14 -9.40
CA GLU A 54 16.72 0.14 -10.39
C GLU A 54 16.69 -0.85 -11.55
N SER A 55 17.87 -1.27 -12.02
CA SER A 55 18.05 -2.29 -13.05
C SER A 55 17.80 -3.74 -12.58
N GLY A 56 17.36 -3.96 -11.34
CA GLY A 56 16.99 -5.28 -10.82
C GLY A 56 18.14 -6.06 -10.19
N ALA A 57 19.19 -5.40 -9.70
CA ALA A 57 20.21 -6.07 -8.91
C ALA A 57 19.62 -6.70 -7.63
N ILE A 58 20.17 -7.84 -7.20
CA ILE A 58 19.86 -8.41 -5.88
C ILE A 58 20.41 -7.46 -4.81
N ALA A 59 19.50 -6.76 -4.15
CA ALA A 59 19.81 -5.75 -3.14
C ALA A 59 19.56 -6.26 -1.71
N ASN A 60 18.74 -7.32 -1.56
CA ASN A 60 18.57 -8.03 -0.31
C ASN A 60 19.27 -9.39 -0.40
N PRO A 61 20.57 -9.49 -0.05
CA PRO A 61 21.33 -10.73 -0.19
C PRO A 61 20.86 -11.83 0.77
N ASP A 62 20.37 -11.47 1.95
CA ASP A 62 19.91 -12.44 2.96
C ASP A 62 18.67 -13.21 2.49
N GLU A 63 17.80 -12.54 1.72
CA GLU A 63 16.60 -13.16 1.15
C GLU A 63 16.73 -13.49 -0.34
N GLY A 64 17.86 -13.14 -0.99
CA GLY A 64 18.08 -13.34 -2.42
C GLY A 64 17.11 -12.56 -3.31
N ARG A 65 16.65 -11.38 -2.90
CA ARG A 65 15.58 -10.63 -3.55
C ARG A 65 16.03 -9.31 -4.18
N MET A 66 15.36 -8.96 -5.28
CA MET A 66 15.32 -7.61 -5.82
C MET A 66 14.52 -6.68 -4.90
N VAL A 67 14.67 -5.36 -5.08
CA VAL A 67 13.85 -4.35 -4.40
C VAL A 67 13.24 -3.47 -5.48
N GLY A 68 11.98 -3.70 -5.85
CA GLY A 68 11.41 -3.18 -7.10
C GLY A 68 10.21 -2.23 -6.97
N HIS A 69 9.93 -1.71 -5.77
CA HIS A 69 8.71 -0.93 -5.50
C HIS A 69 8.51 0.33 -6.37
N TYR A 70 9.56 0.87 -6.99
CA TYR A 70 9.49 1.98 -7.93
C TYR A 70 9.02 1.54 -9.34
N TRP A 71 9.16 0.27 -9.71
CA TRP A 71 8.57 -0.27 -10.95
C TRP A 71 7.04 -0.21 -10.93
N LEU A 72 6.42 -0.26 -9.75
CA LEU A 72 4.97 -0.09 -9.60
C LEU A 72 4.50 1.31 -10.01
N ARG A 73 5.37 2.32 -9.91
CA ARG A 73 5.10 3.71 -10.32
C ARG A 73 5.45 3.97 -11.78
N ASN A 74 6.39 3.21 -12.31
CA ASN A 74 6.83 3.30 -13.69
C ASN A 74 7.24 1.90 -14.19
N PRO A 75 6.27 1.13 -14.73
CA PRO A 75 6.53 -0.25 -15.18
C PRO A 75 7.56 -0.34 -16.30
N ASP A 76 7.83 0.74 -17.03
CA ASP A 76 8.86 0.78 -18.07
C ASP A 76 10.28 0.60 -17.52
N LEU A 77 10.49 0.85 -16.23
CA LEU A 77 11.77 0.64 -15.55
C LEU A 77 11.97 -0.80 -15.07
N ALA A 78 10.97 -1.67 -15.19
CA ALA A 78 11.10 -3.06 -14.78
C ALA A 78 12.24 -3.75 -15.56
N PRO A 79 13.01 -4.64 -14.91
CA PRO A 79 14.26 -5.15 -15.46
C PRO A 79 14.05 -6.13 -16.62
N ASN A 80 12.81 -6.57 -16.85
CA ASN A 80 12.46 -7.40 -17.99
C ASN A 80 10.98 -7.17 -18.42
N PRO A 81 10.62 -7.54 -19.66
CA PRO A 81 9.26 -7.37 -20.18
C PRO A 81 8.18 -8.15 -19.42
N GLN A 82 8.53 -9.27 -18.81
CA GLN A 82 7.59 -10.12 -18.06
C GLN A 82 7.11 -9.40 -16.80
N LEU A 83 8.03 -8.85 -15.99
CA LEU A 83 7.67 -8.09 -14.80
C LEU A 83 6.88 -6.82 -15.14
N LYS A 84 7.24 -6.15 -16.24
CA LYS A 84 6.47 -5.01 -16.76
C LYS A 84 5.02 -5.41 -17.07
N ALA A 85 4.82 -6.54 -17.75
CA ALA A 85 3.50 -7.05 -18.09
C ALA A 85 2.71 -7.42 -16.82
N GLU A 86 3.32 -8.16 -15.89
CA GLU A 86 2.69 -8.55 -14.62
C GLU A 86 2.21 -7.34 -13.80
N ILE A 87 3.01 -6.27 -13.74
CA ILE A 87 2.64 -5.02 -13.06
C ILE A 87 1.45 -4.37 -13.77
N ASN A 88 1.51 -4.19 -15.09
CA ASN A 88 0.43 -3.56 -15.86
C ASN A 88 -0.88 -4.35 -15.76
N GLU A 89 -0.83 -5.67 -15.91
CA GLU A 89 -2.00 -6.56 -15.81
C GLU A 89 -2.63 -6.50 -14.41
N THR A 90 -1.81 -6.46 -13.37
CA THR A 90 -2.29 -6.31 -11.98
C THR A 90 -2.98 -4.97 -11.77
N LEU A 91 -2.37 -3.88 -12.22
CA LEU A 91 -2.96 -2.53 -12.12
C LEU A 91 -4.28 -2.43 -12.90
N GLU A 92 -4.33 -2.97 -14.12
CA GLU A 92 -5.56 -3.03 -14.93
C GLU A 92 -6.66 -3.85 -14.24
N ALA A 93 -6.30 -4.98 -13.61
CA ALA A 93 -7.25 -5.80 -12.85
C ALA A 93 -7.81 -5.04 -11.64
N ILE A 94 -6.97 -4.32 -10.90
CA ILE A 94 -7.39 -3.47 -9.76
C ILE A 94 -8.30 -2.34 -10.26
N HIS A 95 -7.95 -1.67 -11.36
CA HIS A 95 -8.77 -0.62 -11.95
C HIS A 95 -10.16 -1.12 -12.36
N ARG A 96 -10.23 -2.27 -13.03
CA ARG A 96 -11.50 -2.89 -13.41
C ARG A 96 -12.31 -3.28 -12.18
N PHE A 97 -11.71 -3.95 -11.21
CA PHE A 97 -12.40 -4.37 -9.99
C PHE A 97 -12.96 -3.17 -9.21
N THR A 98 -12.18 -2.10 -9.06
CA THR A 98 -12.63 -0.89 -8.36
C THR A 98 -13.78 -0.18 -9.11
N GLN A 99 -13.74 -0.13 -10.44
CA GLN A 99 -14.86 0.37 -11.26
C GLN A 99 -16.13 -0.48 -11.08
N ASP A 100 -15.98 -1.81 -11.06
CA ASP A 100 -17.09 -2.73 -10.88
C ASP A 100 -17.72 -2.62 -9.48
N ILE A 101 -16.91 -2.38 -8.44
CA ILE A 101 -17.37 -2.10 -7.08
C ILE A 101 -18.13 -0.77 -7.03
N HIS A 102 -17.58 0.31 -7.57
CA HIS A 102 -18.21 1.64 -7.53
C HIS A 102 -19.49 1.74 -8.38
N SER A 103 -19.58 0.96 -9.46
CA SER A 103 -20.79 0.91 -10.31
C SER A 103 -21.87 -0.05 -9.77
N GLY A 104 -21.52 -0.90 -8.80
CA GLY A 104 -22.40 -1.96 -8.29
C GLY A 104 -22.54 -3.17 -9.23
N ALA A 105 -21.65 -3.30 -10.22
CA ALA A 105 -21.54 -4.52 -11.03
C ALA A 105 -21.07 -5.70 -10.16
N ILE A 106 -20.08 -5.46 -9.30
CA ILE A 106 -19.78 -6.32 -8.14
C ILE A 106 -20.42 -5.68 -6.92
N LYS A 107 -21.31 -6.41 -6.26
CA LYS A 107 -22.12 -5.92 -5.14
C LYS A 107 -22.36 -7.02 -4.12
N PRO A 108 -22.65 -6.66 -2.86
CA PRO A 108 -23.06 -7.62 -1.85
C PRO A 108 -24.40 -8.29 -2.22
N PRO A 109 -24.70 -9.50 -1.70
CA PRO A 109 -25.89 -10.27 -2.10
C PRO A 109 -27.24 -9.56 -1.92
N ASN A 110 -27.37 -8.75 -0.87
CA ASN A 110 -28.65 -8.19 -0.41
C ASN A 110 -28.69 -6.65 -0.46
N ALA A 111 -27.81 -6.01 -1.23
CA ALA A 111 -27.76 -4.56 -1.35
C ALA A 111 -27.26 -4.13 -2.73
N PRO A 112 -27.60 -2.91 -3.18
CA PRO A 112 -27.24 -2.44 -4.51
C PRO A 112 -25.74 -2.19 -4.70
N GLN A 113 -25.01 -1.89 -3.61
CA GLN A 113 -23.59 -1.55 -3.62
C GLN A 113 -22.96 -1.76 -2.23
N PHE A 114 -21.63 -1.83 -2.18
CA PHE A 114 -20.87 -1.69 -0.94
C PHE A 114 -20.91 -0.23 -0.44
N THR A 115 -20.85 -0.04 0.87
CA THR A 115 -20.83 1.30 1.53
C THR A 115 -19.59 1.50 2.40
N ASP A 116 -18.99 0.40 2.85
CA ASP A 116 -17.87 0.43 3.78
C ASP A 116 -16.79 -0.57 3.33
N ILE A 117 -15.55 -0.30 3.69
CA ILE A 117 -14.40 -1.19 3.54
C ILE A 117 -13.84 -1.47 4.93
N LEU A 118 -13.59 -2.74 5.24
CA LEU A 118 -12.79 -3.16 6.39
C LEU A 118 -11.44 -3.69 5.89
N SER A 119 -10.38 -2.91 6.07
CA SER A 119 -9.01 -3.32 5.73
C SER A 119 -8.33 -3.94 6.95
N ILE A 120 -7.86 -5.18 6.80
CA ILE A 120 -7.22 -5.96 7.86
C ILE A 120 -5.79 -6.30 7.44
N GLY A 121 -4.82 -5.75 8.16
CA GLY A 121 -3.40 -5.89 7.87
C GLY A 121 -2.58 -5.15 8.91
N ILE A 122 -1.32 -5.53 9.13
CA ILE A 122 -0.44 -4.87 10.12
C ILE A 122 0.84 -4.33 9.47
N GLY A 123 1.41 -3.27 10.05
CA GLY A 123 2.66 -2.68 9.60
C GLY A 123 2.54 -2.12 8.19
N GLY A 124 3.36 -2.61 7.26
CA GLY A 124 3.32 -2.18 5.86
C GLY A 124 1.96 -2.37 5.17
N SER A 125 1.23 -3.42 5.56
CA SER A 125 -0.12 -3.73 5.05
C SER A 125 -1.22 -2.80 5.59
N ALA A 126 -0.91 -1.89 6.51
CA ALA A 126 -1.90 -1.00 7.14
C ALA A 126 -1.48 0.48 7.15
N LEU A 127 -0.22 0.77 7.45
CA LEU A 127 0.25 2.16 7.63
C LEU A 127 0.20 2.98 6.35
N GLY A 128 0.55 2.38 5.20
CA GLY A 128 0.42 3.02 3.89
C GLY A 128 -1.04 3.34 3.57
N PRO A 129 -1.96 2.33 3.62
CA PRO A 129 -3.36 2.55 3.29
C PRO A 129 -4.03 3.55 4.23
N GLN A 130 -3.71 3.50 5.54
CA GLN A 130 -4.19 4.47 6.53
C GLN A 130 -3.73 5.89 6.20
N PHE A 131 -2.43 6.06 5.87
CA PHE A 131 -1.89 7.37 5.51
C PHE A 131 -2.57 7.95 4.28
N VAL A 132 -2.67 7.16 3.19
CA VAL A 132 -3.27 7.63 1.94
C VAL A 132 -4.76 7.92 2.11
N ALA A 133 -5.49 7.06 2.82
CA ALA A 133 -6.89 7.31 3.15
C ALA A 133 -7.06 8.62 3.94
N GLN A 134 -6.25 8.85 4.98
CA GLN A 134 -6.35 10.07 5.79
C GLN A 134 -5.96 11.34 5.01
N ALA A 135 -4.96 11.23 4.13
CA ALA A 135 -4.42 12.38 3.40
C ALA A 135 -5.26 12.77 2.17
N LEU A 136 -5.84 11.80 1.46
CA LEU A 136 -6.48 12.00 0.15
C LEU A 136 -7.98 11.74 0.12
N ALA A 137 -8.58 11.13 1.16
CA ALA A 137 -10.02 10.88 1.14
C ALA A 137 -10.81 12.19 1.04
N SER A 138 -11.86 12.15 0.19
CA SER A 138 -12.82 13.25 0.13
C SER A 138 -13.59 13.36 1.45
N SER A 139 -14.19 14.53 1.70
CA SER A 139 -15.05 14.76 2.87
C SER A 139 -16.32 13.91 2.88
N SER A 140 -16.73 13.36 1.74
CA SER A 140 -17.90 12.49 1.59
C SER A 140 -17.57 11.33 0.64
N PRO A 141 -16.75 10.36 1.06
CA PRO A 141 -16.32 9.28 0.20
C PRO A 141 -17.49 8.33 -0.11
N GLN A 142 -17.48 7.71 -1.29
CA GLN A 142 -18.48 6.70 -1.66
C GLN A 142 -18.37 5.44 -0.79
N LEU A 143 -17.15 5.08 -0.37
CA LEU A 143 -16.85 3.97 0.52
C LEU A 143 -16.12 4.48 1.77
N HIS A 144 -16.68 4.19 2.94
CA HIS A 144 -16.03 4.52 4.21
C HIS A 144 -15.04 3.41 4.60
N ILE A 145 -13.76 3.74 4.77
CA ILE A 145 -12.74 2.75 5.13
C ILE A 145 -12.48 2.70 6.63
N HIS A 146 -12.36 1.48 7.15
CA HIS A 146 -12.07 1.14 8.54
C HIS A 146 -10.87 0.19 8.57
N PHE A 147 -10.12 0.20 9.67
CA PHE A 147 -8.88 -0.57 9.79
C PHE A 147 -8.87 -1.45 11.03
N ILE A 148 -8.36 -2.68 10.86
CA ILE A 148 -7.86 -3.54 11.94
C ILE A 148 -6.39 -3.80 11.66
N ASP A 149 -5.53 -3.17 12.46
CA ASP A 149 -4.07 -3.23 12.32
C ASP A 149 -3.33 -3.75 13.56
N ASN A 150 -4.09 -4.24 14.54
CA ASN A 150 -3.59 -4.79 15.78
C ASN A 150 -4.42 -6.01 16.18
N THR A 151 -3.84 -6.90 16.99
CA THR A 151 -4.50 -8.10 17.50
C THR A 151 -5.23 -7.87 18.84
N ASP A 152 -5.17 -6.67 19.42
CA ASP A 152 -5.90 -6.34 20.64
C ASP A 152 -7.42 -6.50 20.40
N PRO A 153 -8.09 -7.41 21.14
CA PRO A 153 -9.51 -7.68 20.96
C PRO A 153 -10.37 -6.43 21.18
N THR A 154 -9.99 -5.53 22.09
CA THR A 154 -10.77 -4.30 22.34
C THR A 154 -10.81 -3.40 21.11
N GLY A 155 -9.69 -3.30 20.39
CA GLY A 155 -9.59 -2.54 19.16
C GLY A 155 -10.43 -3.15 18.05
N ILE A 156 -10.38 -4.47 17.91
CA ILE A 156 -11.16 -5.23 16.93
C ILE A 156 -12.67 -5.09 17.22
N ASP A 157 -13.10 -5.34 18.45
CA ASP A 157 -14.50 -5.24 18.88
C ASP A 157 -15.08 -3.85 18.64
N ARG A 158 -14.28 -2.80 18.87
CA ARG A 158 -14.70 -1.42 18.60
C ARG A 158 -14.96 -1.20 17.12
N THR A 159 -14.05 -1.63 16.24
CA THR A 159 -14.21 -1.48 14.79
C THR A 159 -15.38 -2.31 14.26
N LEU A 160 -15.49 -3.58 14.68
CA LEU A 160 -16.60 -4.45 14.29
C LEU A 160 -17.95 -3.95 14.85
N GLY A 161 -17.95 -3.36 16.05
CA GLY A 161 -19.13 -2.72 16.64
C GLY A 161 -19.64 -1.53 15.82
N GLN A 162 -18.74 -0.72 15.25
CA GLN A 162 -19.12 0.38 14.34
C GLN A 162 -19.71 -0.12 13.02
N LEU A 163 -19.26 -1.30 12.56
CA LEU A 163 -19.69 -1.92 11.31
C LEU A 163 -20.88 -2.88 11.47
N LYS A 164 -21.32 -3.17 12.70
CA LYS A 164 -22.29 -4.24 13.00
C LYS A 164 -23.55 -4.17 12.13
N ASP A 165 -24.14 -2.98 12.00
CA ASP A 165 -25.38 -2.75 11.23
C ASP A 165 -25.13 -2.57 9.72
N LYS A 166 -23.87 -2.68 9.28
CA LYS A 166 -23.39 -2.45 7.91
C LYS A 166 -22.60 -3.62 7.34
N LEU A 167 -22.49 -4.74 8.06
CA LEU A 167 -21.75 -5.91 7.59
C LEU A 167 -22.26 -6.40 6.22
N ASN A 168 -23.57 -6.37 5.99
CA ASN A 168 -24.18 -6.75 4.71
C ASN A 168 -23.84 -5.82 3.53
N THR A 169 -23.16 -4.70 3.76
CA THR A 169 -22.66 -3.76 2.73
C THR A 169 -21.17 -3.44 2.90
N THR A 170 -20.43 -4.22 3.68
CA THR A 170 -19.00 -4.01 3.91
C THR A 170 -18.17 -4.93 3.01
N LEU A 171 -17.16 -4.39 2.32
CA LEU A 171 -16.12 -5.15 1.63
C LEU A 171 -14.93 -5.35 2.58
N VAL A 172 -14.52 -6.59 2.83
CA VAL A 172 -13.40 -6.93 3.71
C VAL A 172 -12.16 -7.24 2.88
N ILE A 173 -11.06 -6.55 3.15
CA ILE A 173 -9.78 -6.70 2.46
C ILE A 173 -8.77 -7.27 3.45
N ILE A 174 -8.27 -8.48 3.20
CA ILE A 174 -7.24 -9.11 4.04
C ILE A 174 -5.88 -8.96 3.36
N ILE A 175 -4.93 -8.30 4.02
CA ILE A 175 -3.63 -7.92 3.44
C ILE A 175 -2.47 -8.55 4.24
N SER A 176 -1.82 -9.55 3.66
CA SER A 176 -0.63 -10.19 4.24
C SER A 176 0.23 -10.81 3.15
N LYS A 177 1.41 -10.24 2.88
CA LYS A 177 2.33 -10.79 1.86
C LYS A 177 2.68 -12.26 2.07
N SER A 178 2.97 -12.66 3.31
CA SER A 178 3.30 -14.05 3.66
C SER A 178 2.08 -14.96 3.73
N GLY A 179 0.88 -14.37 3.82
CA GLY A 179 -0.39 -15.05 4.13
C GLY A 179 -0.45 -15.66 5.53
N GLY A 180 0.57 -15.46 6.37
CA GLY A 180 0.73 -16.11 7.67
C GLY A 180 0.86 -15.15 8.85
N THR A 181 0.70 -13.85 8.63
CA THR A 181 0.84 -12.85 9.69
C THR A 181 -0.19 -13.08 10.81
N PRO A 182 0.22 -13.37 12.06
CA PRO A 182 -0.70 -13.73 13.14
C PRO A 182 -1.78 -12.68 13.41
N GLU A 183 -1.40 -11.40 13.45
CA GLU A 183 -2.31 -10.30 13.75
C GLU A 183 -3.37 -10.14 12.66
N THR A 184 -2.96 -10.15 11.39
CA THR A 184 -3.89 -10.15 10.24
C THR A 184 -4.81 -11.37 10.27
N ARG A 185 -4.28 -12.55 10.56
CA ARG A 185 -5.06 -13.80 10.66
C ARG A 185 -6.11 -13.72 11.76
N ASN A 186 -5.75 -13.17 12.93
CA ASN A 186 -6.68 -13.03 14.04
C ASN A 186 -7.82 -12.06 13.67
N GLY A 187 -7.49 -10.88 13.12
CA GLY A 187 -8.51 -9.94 12.63
C GLY A 187 -9.44 -10.55 11.56
N MET A 188 -8.89 -11.35 10.65
CA MET A 188 -9.68 -12.09 9.66
C MET A 188 -10.64 -13.09 10.30
N ILE A 189 -10.20 -13.84 11.32
CA ILE A 189 -11.05 -14.80 12.04
C ILE A 189 -12.19 -14.08 12.77
N GLU A 190 -11.90 -12.98 13.46
CA GLU A 190 -12.92 -12.17 14.14
C GLU A 190 -13.92 -11.57 13.16
N ALA A 191 -13.45 -11.07 12.00
CA ALA A 191 -14.34 -10.60 10.95
C ALA A 191 -15.25 -11.73 10.43
N LYS A 192 -14.71 -12.92 10.16
CA LYS A 192 -15.52 -14.08 9.74
C LYS A 192 -16.55 -14.48 10.80
N ALA A 193 -16.17 -14.48 12.07
CA ALA A 193 -17.07 -14.77 13.18
C ALA A 193 -18.21 -13.73 13.28
N ALA A 194 -17.92 -12.45 13.02
CA ALA A 194 -18.94 -11.40 12.98
C ALA A 194 -19.97 -11.60 11.85
N TYR A 195 -19.53 -12.02 10.66
CA TYR A 195 -20.42 -12.38 9.55
C TYR A 195 -21.28 -13.60 9.88
N GLU A 196 -20.68 -14.66 10.45
CA GLU A 196 -21.40 -15.85 10.89
C GLU A 196 -22.46 -15.51 11.96
N ALA A 197 -22.11 -14.71 12.97
CA ALA A 197 -23.04 -14.26 14.00
C ALA A 197 -24.21 -13.42 13.44
N ALA A 198 -23.98 -12.71 12.33
CA ALA A 198 -25.00 -11.97 11.60
C ALA A 198 -25.81 -12.82 10.60
N ASN A 199 -25.54 -14.13 10.51
CA ASN A 199 -26.09 -15.05 9.50
C ASN A 199 -25.84 -14.57 8.05
N LEU A 200 -24.68 -13.96 7.81
CA LEU A 200 -24.23 -13.50 6.49
C LEU A 200 -23.13 -14.41 5.94
N PRO A 201 -23.19 -14.81 4.66
CA PRO A 201 -22.05 -15.46 4.03
C PRO A 201 -20.90 -14.46 3.89
N HIS A 202 -19.70 -14.81 4.36
CA HIS A 202 -18.53 -13.91 4.29
C HIS A 202 -17.89 -13.91 2.89
N SER A 203 -17.89 -15.05 2.18
CA SER A 203 -17.26 -15.21 0.86
C SER A 203 -17.55 -14.07 -0.15
N PRO A 204 -18.81 -13.63 -0.38
CA PRO A 204 -19.12 -12.53 -1.31
C PRO A 204 -18.77 -11.13 -0.78
N HIS A 205 -18.07 -11.03 0.36
CA HIS A 205 -17.61 -9.78 0.95
C HIS A 205 -16.09 -9.72 1.08
N PHE A 206 -15.35 -10.80 0.85
CA PHE A 206 -13.92 -10.87 1.18
C PHE A 206 -13.07 -10.84 -0.08
N ILE A 207 -11.93 -10.16 -0.01
CA ILE A 207 -10.83 -10.23 -0.98
C ILE A 207 -9.49 -10.39 -0.26
N ALA A 208 -8.48 -10.88 -0.98
CA ALA A 208 -7.12 -11.01 -0.48
C ALA A 208 -6.13 -10.16 -1.27
N ILE A 209 -5.14 -9.58 -0.58
CA ILE A 209 -3.92 -9.01 -1.17
C ILE A 209 -2.73 -9.72 -0.54
N THR A 210 -2.02 -10.54 -1.32
CA THR A 210 -1.08 -11.51 -0.76
C THR A 210 -0.07 -12.02 -1.80
N GLY A 211 1.01 -12.66 -1.35
CA GLY A 211 1.97 -13.30 -2.25
C GLY A 211 1.38 -14.51 -2.98
N HIS A 212 1.92 -14.80 -4.17
CA HIS A 212 1.62 -16.02 -4.91
C HIS A 212 1.91 -17.27 -4.06
N GLU A 213 1.04 -18.28 -4.12
CA GLU A 213 1.10 -19.54 -3.36
C GLU A 213 1.08 -19.38 -1.83
N SER A 214 0.84 -18.17 -1.33
CA SER A 214 0.72 -17.94 0.11
C SER A 214 -0.47 -18.68 0.73
N LYS A 215 -0.43 -18.89 2.04
CA LYS A 215 -1.54 -19.50 2.80
C LYS A 215 -2.86 -18.73 2.63
N LEU A 216 -2.78 -17.40 2.54
CA LEU A 216 -3.94 -16.55 2.34
C LEU A 216 -4.52 -16.67 0.93
N GLU A 217 -3.68 -16.82 -0.09
CA GLU A 217 -4.15 -17.06 -1.46
C GLU A 217 -4.89 -18.41 -1.56
N GLN A 218 -4.30 -19.46 -0.98
CA GLN A 218 -4.91 -20.79 -0.95
C GLN A 218 -6.26 -20.77 -0.21
N LEU A 219 -6.33 -20.05 0.92
CA LEU A 219 -7.56 -19.87 1.68
C LEU A 219 -8.62 -19.14 0.87
N ALA A 220 -8.28 -18.00 0.27
CA ALA A 220 -9.19 -17.20 -0.54
C ALA A 220 -9.77 -18.00 -1.72
N LYS A 221 -8.94 -18.81 -2.39
CA LYS A 221 -9.38 -19.74 -3.44
C LYS A 221 -10.33 -20.81 -2.90
N SER A 222 -10.00 -21.44 -1.78
CA SER A 222 -10.82 -22.51 -1.18
C SER A 222 -12.17 -22.03 -0.66
N GLU A 223 -12.25 -20.76 -0.25
CA GLU A 223 -13.47 -20.13 0.27
C GLU A 223 -14.20 -19.28 -0.77
N HIS A 224 -13.74 -19.31 -2.03
CA HIS A 224 -14.35 -18.62 -3.15
C HIS A 224 -14.53 -17.10 -2.94
N TRP A 225 -13.56 -16.45 -2.29
CA TRP A 225 -13.57 -15.00 -2.09
C TRP A 225 -13.63 -14.25 -3.43
N LEU A 226 -14.16 -13.02 -3.41
CA LEU A 226 -14.48 -12.24 -4.62
C LEU A 226 -13.28 -12.03 -5.55
N ALA A 227 -12.10 -11.81 -4.99
CA ALA A 227 -10.88 -11.54 -5.73
C ALA A 227 -9.62 -11.82 -4.88
N THR A 228 -8.50 -12.00 -5.57
CA THR A 228 -7.17 -12.02 -4.95
C THR A 228 -6.20 -11.23 -5.84
N PHE A 229 -5.46 -10.29 -5.25
CA PHE A 229 -4.46 -9.48 -5.92
C PHE A 229 -3.05 -9.87 -5.43
N PRO A 230 -2.07 -10.01 -6.34
CA PRO A 230 -0.73 -10.44 -5.97
C PRO A 230 0.07 -9.30 -5.32
N MET A 231 0.86 -9.65 -4.30
CA MET A 231 1.91 -8.80 -3.76
C MET A 231 3.26 -9.50 -3.97
N HIS A 232 4.07 -8.97 -4.90
CA HIS A 232 5.33 -9.61 -5.30
C HIS A 232 6.39 -9.62 -4.19
N ASP A 233 7.30 -10.59 -4.27
CA ASP A 233 8.37 -10.80 -3.29
C ASP A 233 9.40 -9.66 -3.25
N TRP A 234 9.62 -8.97 -4.36
CA TRP A 234 10.49 -7.79 -4.49
C TRP A 234 9.84 -6.49 -3.98
N VAL A 235 8.58 -6.53 -3.54
CA VAL A 235 7.90 -5.40 -2.87
C VAL A 235 8.05 -5.57 -1.35
N GLY A 236 8.84 -4.71 -0.72
CA GLY A 236 8.94 -4.68 0.74
C GLY A 236 7.65 -4.16 1.37
N GLY A 237 7.25 -4.68 2.54
CA GLY A 237 5.99 -4.26 3.18
C GLY A 237 5.93 -2.75 3.49
N ARG A 238 7.03 -2.13 3.93
CA ARG A 238 7.08 -0.67 4.16
C ARG A 238 7.06 0.18 2.88
N THR A 239 7.08 -0.46 1.72
CA THR A 239 7.07 0.16 0.38
C THR A 239 5.97 -0.43 -0.50
N SER A 240 4.95 -1.07 0.08
CA SER A 240 3.92 -1.83 -0.67
C SER A 240 2.67 -1.03 -0.99
N GLU A 241 2.57 0.24 -0.60
CA GLU A 241 1.33 1.02 -0.79
C GLU A 241 0.87 1.11 -2.25
N LEU A 242 1.79 0.96 -3.20
CA LEU A 242 1.52 1.13 -4.62
C LEU A 242 1.45 -0.20 -5.36
N SER A 243 1.43 -1.33 -4.65
CA SER A 243 1.30 -2.67 -5.23
C SER A 243 -0.15 -3.05 -5.45
#